data_AF-A0A6A3RJQ7-F1
#
_entry.id   AF-A0A6A3RJQ7-F1
#
_cell.length_a   1.000
_cell.length_b   1.000
_cell.length_c   1.000
_cell.angle_alpha   90.00
_cell.angle_beta   90.00
_cell.angle_gamma   90.00
#
_symmetry.space_group_name_H-M   'P 1'
#
loop_
_entity.id
_entity.type
_entity.pdbx_description
1 polymer ?
#
loop_
_entity_poly.entity_id
_entity_poly.type
_entity_poly.pdbx_seq_one_letter_code
_entity_poly.pdbx_strand_id
1 'polypeptide(L)'
;MTGTYAGQFVMEGFLDIRIAAWKRVALTRAVALVPAVIVALISQHRQFQSDRFNELLNVLQSVQLPFALLPLLAFTTSKRLMGPRFVNTRWMAALLVVGTALLCSVNYSLVYDILLKNLPDKLSPGVWIILVSIAGLYVALLLYLLLVYPSETSPSDHAVIPSKLVTPHPSIDESKRAESAEQPLLENEGVV
;
A
#
# COMPACT_ATOMS: atom_id res chain seq x y z
N MET A 1 13.19 8.99 7.60
CA MET A 1 13.86 7.91 6.83
C MET A 1 12.88 7.04 6.06
N THR A 2 11.78 6.58 6.64
CA THR A 2 10.75 5.79 5.94
C THR A 2 10.09 6.53 4.77
N GLY A 3 9.74 7.80 4.94
CA GLY A 3 9.15 8.62 3.87
C GLY A 3 10.04 8.80 2.63
N THR A 4 11.36 8.80 2.80
CA THR A 4 12.32 8.88 1.69
C THR A 4 12.40 7.60 0.86
N TYR A 5 12.36 6.44 1.52
CA TYR A 5 12.36 5.15 0.82
C TYR A 5 11.01 4.88 0.17
N ALA A 6 9.90 5.16 0.88
CA ALA A 6 8.57 5.07 0.30
C ALA A 6 8.41 5.99 -0.92
N GLY A 7 8.88 7.24 -0.82
CA GLY A 7 8.88 8.18 -1.94
C GLY A 7 9.73 7.72 -3.12
N GLN A 8 10.85 7.03 -2.86
CA GLN A 8 11.65 6.44 -3.93
C GLN A 8 10.88 5.33 -4.69
N PHE A 9 10.24 4.41 -3.99
CA PHE A 9 9.45 3.35 -4.63
C PHE A 9 8.28 3.89 -5.44
N VAL A 10 7.61 4.94 -4.96
CA VAL A 10 6.53 5.59 -5.71
C VAL A 10 7.08 6.35 -6.92
N MET A 11 8.19 7.08 -6.77
CA MET A 11 8.78 7.84 -7.88
C MET A 11 9.35 6.95 -8.98
N GLU A 12 10.04 5.86 -8.62
CA GLU A 12 10.58 4.89 -9.59
C GLU A 12 9.47 3.99 -10.16
N GLY A 13 8.47 3.64 -9.36
CA GLY A 13 7.37 2.78 -9.79
C GLY A 13 6.32 3.46 -10.67
N PHE A 14 5.93 4.71 -10.36
CA PHE A 14 4.86 5.41 -11.08
C PHE A 14 5.34 6.51 -12.04
N LEU A 15 6.47 7.16 -11.77
CA LEU A 15 6.95 8.30 -12.57
C LEU A 15 8.28 8.01 -13.31
N ASP A 16 8.95 6.89 -13.04
CA ASP A 16 10.31 6.54 -13.51
C ASP A 16 11.34 7.68 -13.36
N ILE A 17 11.28 8.45 -12.27
CA ILE A 17 12.20 9.56 -12.01
C ILE A 17 13.27 9.15 -10.99
N ARG A 18 14.53 9.13 -11.43
CA ARG A 18 15.69 8.82 -10.57
C ARG A 18 16.40 10.09 -10.09
N ILE A 19 16.07 10.52 -8.87
CA ILE A 19 16.68 11.70 -8.21
C ILE A 19 17.59 11.26 -7.07
N ALA A 20 18.73 11.92 -6.85
CA ALA A 20 19.60 11.66 -5.69
C ALA A 20 18.85 11.82 -4.34
N ALA A 21 19.19 10.99 -3.35
CA ALA A 21 18.50 10.92 -2.06
C ALA A 21 18.44 12.27 -1.31
N TRP A 22 19.53 13.05 -1.34
CA TRP A 22 19.58 14.36 -0.69
C TRP A 22 18.60 15.38 -1.31
N LYS A 23 18.45 15.37 -2.64
CA LYS A 23 17.50 16.25 -3.36
C LYS A 23 16.06 15.89 -3.00
N ARG A 24 15.74 14.59 -2.89
CA ARG A 24 14.41 14.11 -2.47
C ARG A 24 14.07 14.56 -1.04
N VAL A 25 15.02 14.45 -0.11
CA VAL A 25 14.84 14.93 1.27
C VAL A 25 14.63 16.43 1.29
N ALA A 26 15.50 17.20 0.63
CA ALA A 26 15.41 18.65 0.61
C ALA A 26 14.08 19.13 0.03
N LEU A 27 13.62 18.52 -1.07
CA LEU A 27 12.35 18.87 -1.71
C LEU A 27 11.15 18.58 -0.81
N THR A 28 11.04 17.37 -0.27
CA THR A 28 9.89 17.00 0.59
C THR A 28 9.88 17.77 1.91
N ARG A 29 11.06 18.07 2.48
CA ARG A 29 11.20 18.97 3.63
C ARG A 29 10.79 20.40 3.29
N ALA A 30 11.22 20.93 2.15
CA ALA A 30 10.84 22.29 1.73
C ALA A 30 9.33 22.41 1.52
N VAL A 31 8.72 21.47 0.79
CA VAL A 31 7.26 21.45 0.55
C VAL A 31 6.47 21.34 1.85
N ALA A 32 6.96 20.59 2.84
CA ALA A 32 6.31 20.50 4.15
C ALA A 32 6.57 21.72 5.06
N LEU A 33 7.79 22.28 5.05
CA LEU A 33 8.14 23.41 5.91
C LEU A 33 7.51 24.72 5.43
N VAL A 34 7.44 24.96 4.12
CA VAL A 34 6.90 26.23 3.58
C VAL A 34 5.51 26.56 4.14
N PRO A 35 4.50 25.68 4.04
CA PRO A 35 3.18 25.97 4.62
C PRO A 35 3.25 26.06 6.15
N ALA A 36 4.06 25.25 6.83
CA ALA A 36 4.21 25.31 8.28
C ALA A 36 4.78 26.66 8.75
N VAL A 37 5.79 27.20 8.06
CA VAL A 37 6.40 28.49 8.37
C VAL A 37 5.44 29.64 8.05
N ILE A 38 4.74 29.58 6.92
CA ILE A 38 3.71 30.58 6.56
C ILE A 38 2.64 30.63 7.65
N VAL A 39 2.13 29.47 8.07
CA VAL A 39 1.14 29.38 9.15
C VAL A 39 1.71 29.93 10.46
N ALA A 40 2.94 29.57 10.84
CA ALA A 40 3.56 30.06 12.07
C ALA A 40 3.69 31.58 12.10
N LEU A 41 4.11 32.20 11.00
CA LEU A 41 4.25 33.67 10.90
C LEU A 41 2.88 34.38 10.99
N ILE A 42 1.84 33.83 10.36
CA ILE A 42 0.49 34.40 10.41
C ILE A 42 -0.16 34.16 11.79
N SER A 43 0.07 33.00 12.40
CA SER A 43 -0.53 32.57 13.67
C SER A 43 0.04 33.31 14.88
N GLN A 44 1.22 33.94 14.76
CA GLN A 44 1.80 34.79 15.82
C GLN A 44 0.85 35.91 16.31
N HIS A 45 -0.10 36.34 15.48
CA HIS A 45 -1.12 37.33 15.85
C HIS A 45 -2.50 36.73 16.18
N ARG A 46 -2.74 35.43 15.94
CA ARG A 46 -4.01 34.72 16.17
C ARG A 46 -3.78 33.25 16.50
N GLN A 47 -3.63 32.94 17.79
CA GLN A 47 -3.33 31.62 18.35
C GLN A 47 -4.24 30.46 17.84
N PHE A 48 -5.47 30.76 17.40
CA PHE A 48 -6.47 29.77 16.98
C PHE A 48 -6.25 29.13 15.60
N GLN A 49 -5.29 29.59 14.79
CA GLN A 49 -5.15 29.05 13.42
C GLN A 49 -4.38 27.73 13.37
N SER A 50 -3.46 27.48 14.29
CA SER A 50 -2.61 26.27 14.29
C SER A 50 -3.42 24.97 14.47
N ASP A 51 -4.43 24.99 15.35
CA ASP A 51 -5.27 23.82 15.61
C ASP A 51 -6.09 23.41 14.38
N ARG A 52 -6.59 24.41 13.64
CA ARG A 52 -7.35 24.20 12.40
C ARG A 52 -6.51 23.56 11.31
N PHE A 53 -5.24 23.94 11.17
CA PHE A 53 -4.34 23.28 10.19
C PHE A 53 -4.05 21.83 10.57
N ASN A 54 -3.85 21.55 11.86
CA ASN A 54 -3.65 20.18 12.32
C ASN A 54 -4.90 19.31 12.07
N GLU A 55 -6.09 19.85 12.33
CA GLU A 55 -7.36 19.20 12.02
C GLU A 55 -7.49 18.90 10.51
N LEU A 56 -7.14 19.86 9.63
CA LEU A 56 -7.12 19.67 8.17
C LEU A 56 -6.12 18.59 7.72
N LEU A 57 -4.93 18.53 8.33
CA LEU A 57 -3.93 17.50 8.01
C LEU A 57 -4.43 16.10 8.39
N ASN A 58 -5.08 15.96 9.55
CA ASN A 58 -5.69 14.70 9.96
C ASN A 58 -6.76 14.24 8.98
N VAL A 59 -7.59 15.16 8.47
CA VAL A 59 -8.58 14.86 7.42
C VAL A 59 -7.90 14.43 6.13
N LEU A 60 -6.88 15.16 5.70
CA LEU A 60 -6.16 14.82 4.48
C LEU A 60 -5.53 13.42 4.58
N GLN A 61 -4.98 13.07 5.73
CA GLN A 61 -4.45 11.74 6.01
C GLN A 61 -5.56 10.68 6.03
N SER A 62 -6.72 10.99 6.62
CA SER A 62 -7.89 10.11 6.67
C SER A 62 -8.35 9.71 5.27
N VAL A 63 -8.36 10.66 4.32
CA VAL A 63 -8.70 10.43 2.91
C VAL A 63 -7.61 9.62 2.18
N GLN A 64 -6.34 9.78 2.53
CA GLN A 64 -5.25 9.05 1.89
C GLN A 64 -5.20 7.55 2.28
N LEU A 65 -5.56 7.23 3.52
CA LEU A 65 -5.48 5.86 4.04
C LEU A 65 -6.25 4.80 3.22
N PRO A 66 -7.55 4.95 2.93
CA PRO A 66 -8.30 3.95 2.17
C PRO A 66 -7.81 3.84 0.72
N PHE A 67 -7.33 4.93 0.12
CA PHE A 67 -6.73 4.91 -1.21
C PHE A 67 -5.47 4.05 -1.26
N ALA A 68 -4.64 4.04 -0.21
CA ALA A 68 -3.47 3.18 -0.15
C ALA A 68 -3.80 1.73 0.27
N LEU A 69 -4.76 1.56 1.19
CA LEU A 69 -5.12 0.27 1.76
C LEU A 69 -5.90 -0.62 0.79
N LEU A 70 -6.83 -0.08 0.00
CA LEU A 70 -7.64 -0.88 -0.92
C LEU A 70 -6.78 -1.58 -2.00
N PRO A 71 -5.86 -0.91 -2.72
CA PRO A 71 -4.94 -1.57 -3.65
C PRO A 71 -4.00 -2.57 -2.97
N LEU A 72 -3.57 -2.31 -1.74
CA LEU A 72 -2.73 -3.23 -0.98
C LEU A 72 -3.50 -4.50 -0.60
N LEU A 73 -4.74 -4.37 -0.11
CA LEU A 73 -5.61 -5.49 0.20
C LEU A 73 -5.89 -6.33 -1.04
N ALA A 74 -6.16 -5.65 -2.14
CA ALA A 74 -6.22 -6.23 -3.46
C ALA A 74 -4.95 -7.08 -3.74
N PHE A 75 -3.77 -6.45 -3.81
CA PHE A 75 -2.53 -7.16 -4.16
C PHE A 75 -2.20 -8.34 -3.23
N THR A 76 -2.52 -8.23 -1.95
CA THR A 76 -2.27 -9.31 -0.96
C THR A 76 -3.28 -10.45 -1.00
N THR A 77 -4.46 -10.25 -1.60
CA THR A 77 -5.49 -11.28 -1.73
C THR A 77 -5.47 -11.97 -3.09
N SER A 78 -4.77 -11.42 -4.09
CA SER A 78 -4.67 -12.04 -5.41
C SER A 78 -3.69 -13.21 -5.46
N LYS A 79 -4.24 -14.38 -5.83
CA LYS A 79 -3.47 -15.60 -6.11
C LYS A 79 -2.50 -15.46 -7.28
N ARG A 80 -2.80 -14.55 -8.22
CA ARG A 80 -1.99 -14.32 -9.42
C ARG A 80 -0.70 -13.56 -9.10
N LEU A 81 -0.74 -12.60 -8.18
CA LEU A 81 0.42 -11.79 -7.79
C LEU A 81 1.25 -12.42 -6.68
N MET A 82 0.60 -13.05 -5.69
CA MET A 82 1.29 -13.57 -4.49
C MET A 82 1.61 -15.07 -4.59
N GLY A 83 1.00 -15.80 -5.54
CA GLY A 83 1.20 -17.22 -5.76
C GLY A 83 0.38 -18.12 -4.81
N PRO A 84 0.11 -19.40 -5.16
CA PRO A 84 -0.86 -20.25 -4.45
C PRO A 84 -0.54 -20.51 -2.97
N ARG A 85 0.73 -20.37 -2.56
CA ARG A 85 1.24 -20.74 -1.23
C ARG A 85 1.39 -19.57 -0.27
N PHE A 86 1.41 -18.33 -0.75
CA PHE A 86 1.58 -17.12 0.06
C PHE A 86 0.35 -16.21 0.08
N VAL A 87 -0.76 -16.65 -0.53
CA VAL A 87 -2.01 -15.91 -0.51
C VAL A 87 -2.59 -15.88 0.89
N ASN A 88 -3.14 -14.73 1.23
CA ASN A 88 -3.74 -14.49 2.53
C ASN A 88 -4.83 -15.51 2.86
N THR A 89 -4.75 -16.15 4.03
CA THR A 89 -5.76 -17.10 4.49
C THR A 89 -7.11 -16.40 4.59
N ARG A 90 -8.22 -17.11 4.29
CA ARG A 90 -9.59 -16.55 4.30
C ARG A 90 -9.92 -15.77 5.59
N TRP A 91 -9.40 -16.22 6.74
CA TRP A 91 -9.54 -15.52 8.02
C TRP A 91 -8.81 -14.17 8.06
N MET A 92 -7.56 -14.12 7.59
CA MET A 92 -6.81 -12.86 7.51
C MET A 92 -7.42 -11.92 6.48
N ALA A 93 -7.94 -12.43 5.36
CA ALA A 93 -8.66 -11.63 4.38
C ALA A 93 -9.95 -11.03 4.98
N ALA A 94 -10.73 -11.82 5.72
CA ALA A 94 -11.90 -11.32 6.45
C ALA A 94 -11.52 -10.24 7.47
N LEU A 95 -10.43 -10.44 8.22
CA LEU A 95 -9.93 -9.48 9.21
C LEU A 95 -9.50 -8.16 8.55
N LEU A 96 -8.83 -8.23 7.41
CA LEU A 96 -8.45 -7.04 6.63
C LEU A 96 -9.65 -6.33 6.02
N VAL A 97 -10.67 -7.05 5.54
CA VAL A 97 -11.92 -6.46 5.04
C VAL A 97 -12.65 -5.74 6.17
N VAL A 98 -12.78 -6.38 7.34
CA VAL A 98 -13.39 -5.77 8.53
C VAL A 98 -12.59 -4.53 8.97
N GLY A 99 -11.26 -4.63 9.03
CA GLY A 99 -10.39 -3.51 9.39
C GLY A 99 -10.50 -2.35 8.39
N THR A 100 -10.57 -2.65 7.09
CA THR A 100 -10.76 -1.63 6.04
C THR A 100 -12.14 -0.99 6.14
N ALA A 101 -13.19 -1.77 6.38
CA ALA A 101 -14.54 -1.25 6.58
C ALA A 101 -14.64 -0.35 7.82
N LEU A 102 -14.03 -0.75 8.93
CA LEU A 102 -13.96 0.05 10.15
C LEU A 102 -13.23 1.37 9.90
N LEU A 103 -12.07 1.31 9.25
CA LEU A 103 -11.26 2.49 8.92
C LEU A 103 -12.00 3.44 7.99
N CYS A 104 -12.67 2.93 6.95
CA CYS A 104 -13.53 3.73 6.07
C CYS A 104 -14.66 4.41 6.85
N SER A 105 -15.28 3.70 7.79
CA SER A 105 -16.34 4.26 8.65
C SER A 105 -15.83 5.41 9.52
N VAL A 106 -14.70 5.23 10.20
CA VAL A 106 -14.07 6.28 11.03
C VAL A 106 -13.67 7.49 10.19
N ASN A 107 -13.04 7.26 9.03
CA ASN A 107 -12.66 8.34 8.13
C ASN A 107 -13.88 9.10 7.60
N TYR A 108 -14.98 8.40 7.31
CA TYR A 108 -16.24 9.03 6.90
C TYR A 108 -16.80 9.95 7.98
N SER A 109 -16.86 9.49 9.24
CA SER A 109 -17.30 10.33 10.37
C SER A 109 -16.44 11.58 10.55
N LEU A 110 -15.11 11.43 10.46
CA LEU A 110 -14.18 12.56 10.59
C LEU A 110 -14.39 13.61 9.49
N VAL A 111 -14.54 13.15 8.23
CA VAL A 111 -14.83 14.04 7.11
C VAL A 111 -16.18 14.74 7.29
N TYR A 112 -17.21 14.00 7.73
CA TYR A 112 -18.54 14.53 7.97
C TYR A 112 -18.55 15.65 9.03
N ASP A 113 -17.88 15.44 10.17
CA ASP A 113 -17.77 16.42 11.25
C ASP A 113 -17.06 17.69 10.81
N ILE A 114 -15.97 17.55 10.04
CA ILE A 114 -15.24 18.70 9.50
C ILE A 114 -16.08 19.44 8.48
N LEU A 115 -16.81 18.73 7.62
CA LEU A 115 -17.62 19.33 6.59
C LEU A 115 -18.71 20.20 7.23
N LEU A 116 -19.41 19.67 8.23
CA LEU A 116 -20.42 20.43 8.97
C LEU A 116 -19.86 21.65 9.70
N LYS A 117 -18.69 21.53 10.35
CA LYS A 117 -18.08 22.65 11.09
C LYS A 117 -17.50 23.74 10.20
N ASN A 118 -17.08 23.40 8.99
CA ASN A 118 -16.40 24.32 8.08
C ASN A 118 -17.31 24.91 7.00
N LEU A 119 -18.53 24.37 6.86
CA LEU A 119 -19.51 24.90 5.93
C LEU A 119 -20.23 26.11 6.53
N PRO A 120 -20.13 27.31 5.92
CA PRO A 120 -20.99 28.43 6.30
C PRO A 120 -22.45 28.10 6.00
N ASP A 121 -23.37 28.48 6.89
CA ASP A 121 -24.82 28.17 6.82
C ASP A 121 -25.52 28.60 5.52
N LYS A 122 -24.87 29.47 4.72
CA LYS A 122 -25.32 29.90 3.39
C LYS A 122 -24.21 29.72 2.35
N LEU A 123 -23.99 28.49 1.94
CA LEU A 123 -23.16 28.22 0.76
C LEU A 123 -23.90 28.59 -0.53
N SER A 124 -23.16 29.20 -1.47
CA SER A 124 -23.61 29.32 -2.86
C SER A 124 -23.84 27.93 -3.46
N PRO A 125 -24.91 27.70 -4.23
CA PRO A 125 -25.18 26.42 -4.89
C PRO A 125 -23.98 25.89 -5.71
N GLY A 126 -23.16 26.78 -6.28
CA GLY A 126 -21.97 26.40 -7.03
C GLY A 126 -20.91 25.67 -6.19
N VAL A 127 -20.73 26.07 -4.93
CA VAL A 127 -19.76 25.43 -4.03
C VAL A 127 -20.23 24.03 -3.64
N TRP A 128 -21.54 23.84 -3.42
CA TRP A 128 -22.13 22.53 -3.17
C TRP A 128 -21.94 21.59 -4.37
N ILE A 129 -22.15 22.07 -5.58
CA ILE A 129 -21.96 21.26 -6.81
C ILE A 129 -20.50 20.81 -6.93
N ILE A 130 -19.55 21.72 -6.71
CA ILE A 130 -18.11 21.38 -6.76
C ILE A 130 -17.77 20.35 -5.69
N LEU A 131 -18.24 20.54 -4.45
CA LEU A 131 -17.92 19.67 -3.33
C LEU A 131 -18.48 18.25 -3.52
N VAL A 132 -19.74 18.14 -3.95
CA VAL A 132 -20.38 16.86 -4.27
C VAL A 132 -19.70 16.20 -5.47
N SER A 133 -19.30 16.97 -6.48
CA SER A 133 -18.59 16.43 -7.64
C SER A 133 -17.24 15.83 -7.25
N ILE A 134 -16.44 16.53 -6.43
CA ILE A 134 -15.15 16.03 -5.93
C ILE A 134 -15.35 14.79 -5.05
N ALA A 135 -16.30 14.84 -4.12
CA ALA A 135 -16.61 13.71 -3.25
C ALA A 135 -17.10 12.49 -4.04
N GLY A 136 -17.97 12.71 -5.04
CA GLY A 136 -18.47 11.68 -5.93
C GLY A 136 -17.38 11.05 -6.78
N LEU A 137 -16.47 11.86 -7.34
CA LEU A 137 -15.31 11.37 -8.08
C LEU A 137 -14.40 10.50 -7.19
N TYR A 138 -14.17 10.93 -5.95
CA TYR A 138 -13.37 10.18 -5.00
C TYR A 138 -14.03 8.84 -4.62
N VAL A 139 -15.34 8.84 -4.31
CA VAL A 139 -16.08 7.60 -4.03
C VAL A 139 -16.11 6.69 -5.25
N ALA A 140 -16.29 7.23 -6.46
CA ALA A 140 -16.23 6.48 -7.70
C ALA A 140 -14.83 5.86 -7.93
N LEU A 141 -13.76 6.58 -7.60
CA LEU A 141 -12.39 6.06 -7.63
C LEU A 141 -12.19 4.92 -6.61
N LEU A 142 -12.67 5.09 -5.38
CA LEU A 142 -12.63 4.02 -4.38
C LEU A 142 -13.46 2.80 -4.80
N LEU A 143 -14.65 3.02 -5.37
CA LEU A 143 -15.53 1.97 -5.87
C LEU A 143 -14.90 1.25 -7.07
N TYR A 144 -14.25 1.99 -7.97
CA TYR A 144 -13.49 1.44 -9.08
C TYR A 144 -12.38 0.52 -8.56
N LEU A 145 -11.58 0.99 -7.59
CA LEU A 145 -10.54 0.16 -6.93
C LEU A 145 -11.15 -1.04 -6.20
N LEU A 146 -12.34 -0.89 -5.61
CA LEU A 146 -13.05 -1.95 -4.91
C LEU A 146 -13.72 -2.96 -5.84
N LEU A 147 -14.16 -2.60 -7.05
CA LEU A 147 -14.92 -3.47 -7.97
C LEU A 147 -14.04 -4.15 -9.01
N VAL A 148 -13.00 -3.46 -9.51
CA VAL A 148 -12.10 -4.00 -10.53
C VAL A 148 -11.21 -5.12 -9.99
N TYR A 149 -11.08 -5.22 -8.66
CA TYR A 149 -10.18 -6.19 -8.04
C TYR A 149 -10.79 -7.48 -7.48
N PRO A 150 -11.97 -7.51 -6.80
CA PRO A 150 -12.54 -8.74 -6.26
C PRO A 150 -13.00 -9.74 -7.32
N SER A 151 -13.09 -9.35 -8.60
CA SER A 151 -13.54 -10.22 -9.69
C SER A 151 -12.61 -11.40 -9.99
N GLU A 152 -11.41 -11.46 -9.40
CA GLU A 152 -10.48 -12.60 -9.53
C GLU A 152 -10.52 -13.52 -8.29
N THR A 153 -11.65 -13.58 -7.56
CA THR A 153 -11.82 -14.50 -6.43
C THR A 153 -12.94 -15.52 -6.63
N SER A 154 -12.55 -16.67 -7.23
CA SER A 154 -13.17 -18.02 -7.14
C SER A 154 -14.26 -18.36 -8.19
N PRO A 155 -14.46 -19.64 -8.62
CA PRO A 155 -13.90 -20.91 -8.14
C PRO A 155 -13.43 -21.92 -9.23
N SER A 156 -12.45 -22.78 -8.90
CA SER A 156 -12.53 -24.20 -9.25
C SER A 156 -11.51 -25.02 -8.46
N ASP A 157 -12.03 -26.08 -7.84
CA ASP A 157 -11.30 -27.29 -7.51
C ASP A 157 -10.41 -27.73 -8.70
N HIS A 158 -9.40 -28.57 -8.43
CA HIS A 158 -8.42 -29.11 -9.39
C HIS A 158 -7.14 -28.29 -9.58
N ALA A 159 -6.37 -28.17 -8.51
CA ALA A 159 -4.93 -28.35 -8.63
C ALA A 159 -4.42 -29.13 -7.41
N VAL A 160 -4.91 -30.37 -7.30
CA VAL A 160 -4.12 -31.43 -6.67
C VAL A 160 -2.82 -31.45 -7.45
N ILE A 161 -1.76 -30.86 -6.91
CA ILE A 161 -0.41 -31.18 -7.38
C ILE A 161 -0.27 -32.68 -7.08
N PRO A 162 -0.16 -33.56 -8.10
CA PRO A 162 0.14 -34.94 -7.82
C PRO A 162 1.46 -34.95 -7.05
N SER A 163 1.44 -35.56 -5.87
CA SER A 163 2.57 -35.74 -4.95
C SER A 163 3.76 -36.49 -5.56
N LYS A 164 3.77 -36.74 -6.88
CA LYS A 164 4.77 -37.48 -7.63
C LYS A 164 5.81 -36.62 -8.35
N LEU A 165 5.76 -35.28 -8.27
CA LEU A 165 6.79 -34.41 -8.85
C LEU A 165 7.55 -33.54 -7.84
N VAL A 166 7.45 -33.86 -6.55
CA VAL A 166 8.52 -33.51 -5.61
C VAL A 166 9.51 -34.67 -5.71
N THR A 167 10.48 -34.55 -6.61
CA THR A 167 11.65 -35.43 -6.56
C THR A 167 12.22 -35.32 -5.15
N PRO A 168 12.42 -36.42 -4.41
CA PRO A 168 13.09 -36.36 -3.13
C PRO A 168 14.42 -35.66 -3.35
N HIS A 169 14.65 -34.56 -2.64
CA HIS A 169 15.99 -33.99 -2.58
C HIS A 169 16.85 -35.11 -1.96
N PRO A 170 17.93 -35.57 -2.63
CA PRO A 170 18.74 -36.64 -2.10
C PRO A 170 19.18 -36.26 -0.69
N SER A 171 19.03 -37.21 0.23
CA SER A 171 19.45 -37.01 1.61
C SER A 171 20.95 -36.68 1.61
N ILE A 172 21.41 -35.85 2.55
CA ILE A 172 22.82 -35.42 2.64
C ILE A 172 23.78 -36.63 2.65
N ASP A 173 23.31 -37.79 3.11
CA ASP A 173 24.05 -39.05 3.14
C ASP A 173 24.22 -39.69 1.75
N GLU A 174 23.23 -39.57 0.86
CA GLU A 174 23.33 -40.01 -0.54
C GLU A 174 24.27 -39.10 -1.35
N SER A 175 24.23 -37.79 -1.09
CA SER A 175 25.15 -36.83 -1.73
C SER A 175 26.61 -37.13 -1.34
N LYS A 176 26.87 -37.43 -0.07
CA LYS A 176 28.22 -37.79 0.41
C LYS A 176 28.68 -39.16 -0.11
N ARG A 177 27.77 -40.13 -0.26
CA ARG A 177 28.09 -41.43 -0.89
C ARG A 177 28.41 -41.29 -2.37
N ALA A 178 27.68 -40.46 -3.10
CA ALA A 178 27.96 -40.19 -4.51
C ALA A 178 29.33 -39.50 -4.68
N GLU A 179 29.62 -38.50 -3.85
CA GLU A 179 30.90 -37.78 -3.87
C GLU A 179 32.08 -38.69 -3.47
N SER A 180 31.90 -39.61 -2.51
CA SER A 180 32.91 -40.60 -2.13
C SER A 180 33.11 -41.72 -3.17
N ALA A 181 32.14 -41.95 -4.06
CA ALA A 181 32.24 -42.96 -5.12
C ALA A 181 32.91 -42.42 -6.39
N GLU A 182 32.86 -41.11 -6.65
CA GLU A 182 33.58 -40.47 -7.75
C GLU A 182 35.08 -40.24 -7.45
N GLN A 183 35.46 -40.00 -6.20
CA GLN A 183 36.86 -39.81 -5.80
C GLN A 183 37.85 -40.91 -6.23
N PRO A 184 37.56 -42.22 -6.11
CA PRO A 184 38.48 -43.27 -6.54
C PRO A 184 38.63 -43.39 -8.08
N LEU A 185 37.73 -42.81 -8.88
CA LEU A 185 37.84 -42.84 -10.35
C LEU A 185 38.70 -41.69 -10.89
N LEU A 186 38.75 -40.56 -10.19
CA LEU A 186 39.53 -39.38 -10.61
C LEU A 186 41.03 -39.55 -10.29
N GLU A 187 41.38 -40.42 -9.34
CA GLU A 187 42.78 -40.78 -9.03
C GLU A 187 43.42 -41.63 -10.15
N ASN A 188 42.62 -42.37 -10.93
CA ASN A 188 43.13 -43.31 -11.92
C ASN A 188 43.16 -42.76 -13.37
N GLU A 189 42.49 -41.63 -13.64
CA GLU A 189 42.55 -40.95 -14.95
C GLU A 189 43.59 -39.81 -15.00
N GLY A 190 44.35 -39.59 -13.91
CA GLY A 190 45.41 -38.58 -13.82
C GLY A 190 46.82 -39.06 -14.14
N VAL A 191 47.01 -40.31 -14.59
CA VAL A 191 48.33 -40.87 -14.90
C VAL A 191 48.29 -41.65 -16.22
N VAL A 192 48.22 -40.92 -17.34
CA VAL A 192 48.90 -41.26 -18.62
C VAL A 192 49.29 -39.96 -19.32
#